data_AF-A0A7V1SA25-F1
#
_entry.id   AF-A0A7V1SA25-F1
#
_cell.length_a   1.000
_cell.length_b   1.000
_cell.length_c   1.000
_cell.angle_alpha   90.00
_cell.angle_beta   90.00
_cell.angle_gamma   90.00
#
_symmetry.space_group_name_H-M   'P 1'
#
loop_
_entity.id
_entity.type
_entity.pdbx_description
1 polymer ?
#
loop_
_entity_poly.entity_id
_entity_poly.type
_entity_poly.pdbx_seq_one_letter_code
_entity_poly.pdbx_strand_id
1 'polypeptide(L)'
;MFLIGIALLPISFLFISPIKEKIEQNKLFVFGIFTFSLLIIWLPAIIYTRSAVIGGERIWWLGDDAMISMRYGLNLARGHGLVWNAGGERVEGYSNFLWTIYMGFVHLFPIPTTKTSLVILLTNLILSILTIPVLIHLTNLFDASLETTKLVLLAYVFSANLFQWTTSGFEITLLTLLFLWVILKLINQKDQGADQFNTYLIIGFLALVRADAIILSILLYALACYSAIDKKKAIVFTLISLMPFLFHFVFRIIYYNKLLSNTAYLKVFGWDNRLLSGIRYLGLFLLNYPLVLCFAFLSCLSMLQPKRLTSFLIFIIYTAYLTFIGGDAFPGFRFFIPFIPLLLVLAFSGIPEVVDRFSSNRIEKVDQGSMLYTMILIMGMAIFLFKLLAGFSGGIRLSDAQKPTIWLIAAGTLLVGGVI
;
A
#
# COMPACT_ATOMS: atom_id res chain seq x y z
N MET A 1 1.20 15.04 17.38
CA MET A 1 0.62 14.04 18.33
C MET A 1 -0.30 13.03 17.64
N PHE A 2 -1.28 13.44 16.83
CA PHE A 2 -2.27 12.52 16.24
C PHE A 2 -1.68 11.49 15.25
N LEU A 3 -0.79 11.89 14.33
CA LEU A 3 -0.10 10.97 13.41
C LEU A 3 0.92 10.05 14.12
N ILE A 4 1.54 10.52 15.20
CA ILE A 4 2.42 9.72 16.07
C ILE A 4 1.58 8.69 16.84
N GLY A 5 0.37 9.04 17.26
CA GLY A 5 -0.59 8.12 17.87
C GLY A 5 -1.02 6.99 16.93
N ILE A 6 -1.19 7.28 15.62
CA ILE A 6 -1.48 6.26 14.59
C ILE A 6 -0.27 5.34 14.35
N ALA A 7 0.95 5.85 14.44
CA ALA A 7 2.17 5.04 14.34
C ALA A 7 2.47 4.21 15.60
N LEU A 8 1.95 4.59 16.77
CA LEU A 8 2.09 3.86 18.03
C LEU A 8 0.99 2.80 18.25
N LEU A 9 -0.16 2.93 17.58
CA LEU A 9 -1.25 1.95 17.63
C LEU A 9 -0.83 0.52 17.26
N PRO A 10 0.03 0.23 16.25
CA PRO A 10 0.42 -1.14 15.89
C PRO A 10 1.35 -1.82 16.91
N ILE A 11 2.08 -1.06 17.73
CA ILE A 11 3.11 -1.62 18.62
C ILE A 11 2.47 -2.30 19.84
N SER A 12 1.37 -1.73 20.35
CA SER A 12 0.63 -2.30 21.49
C SER A 12 -0.04 -3.65 21.20
N PHE A 13 -0.18 -4.04 19.93
CA PHE A 13 -0.81 -5.31 19.51
C PHE A 13 0.14 -6.51 19.45
N LEU A 14 1.45 -6.31 19.64
CA LEU A 14 2.42 -7.41 19.61
C LEU A 14 2.38 -8.33 20.84
N PHE A 15 1.58 -8.04 21.87
CA PHE A 15 1.65 -8.74 23.16
C PHE A 15 0.26 -9.10 23.73
N ILE A 16 -0.23 -10.34 23.55
CA ILE A 16 -1.33 -10.89 24.37
C ILE A 16 -1.19 -12.41 24.55
N SER A 17 -0.86 -12.92 25.76
CA SER A 17 -1.23 -14.23 26.39
C SER A 17 -0.35 -15.51 26.21
N PRO A 18 -0.16 -16.36 27.27
CA PRO A 18 1.03 -17.24 27.45
C PRO A 18 1.01 -18.62 26.75
N ILE A 19 -0.12 -19.11 26.24
CA ILE A 19 -0.15 -20.35 25.41
C ILE A 19 0.35 -20.05 23.98
N LYS A 20 0.46 -18.76 23.63
CA LYS A 20 0.93 -18.28 22.34
C LYS A 20 2.45 -18.18 22.22
N GLU A 21 3.23 -18.41 23.27
CA GLU A 21 4.66 -18.06 23.28
C GLU A 21 5.44 -18.63 22.09
N LYS A 22 5.26 -19.91 21.74
CA LYS A 22 5.97 -20.53 20.60
C LYS A 22 5.42 -20.08 19.24
N ILE A 23 4.11 -19.89 19.11
CA ILE A 23 3.47 -19.38 17.87
C ILE A 23 3.84 -17.91 17.66
N GLU A 24 3.91 -17.13 18.72
CA GLU A 24 4.34 -15.73 18.71
C GLU A 24 5.84 -15.60 18.47
N GLN A 25 6.68 -16.49 19.00
CA GLN A 25 8.10 -16.55 18.66
C GLN A 25 8.33 -16.79 17.16
N ASN A 26 7.62 -17.76 16.55
CA ASN A 26 7.72 -18.00 15.11
C ASN A 26 7.26 -16.79 14.28
N LYS A 27 6.18 -16.11 14.71
CA LYS A 27 5.69 -14.91 14.04
C LYS A 27 6.64 -13.72 14.20
N LEU A 28 7.26 -13.56 15.37
CA LEU A 28 8.26 -12.54 15.63
C LEU A 28 9.52 -12.78 14.80
N PHE A 29 9.95 -14.02 14.69
CA PHE A 29 11.07 -14.41 13.82
C PHE A 29 10.77 -14.10 12.34
N VAL A 30 9.58 -14.47 11.86
CA VAL A 30 9.12 -14.11 10.51
C VAL A 30 9.09 -12.59 10.32
N PHE A 31 8.54 -11.84 11.28
CA PHE A 31 8.56 -10.37 11.23
C PHE A 31 9.99 -9.81 11.14
N GLY A 32 10.91 -10.32 11.97
CA GLY A 32 12.31 -9.91 11.98
C GLY A 32 13.02 -10.17 10.64
N ILE A 33 12.86 -11.38 10.08
CA ILE A 33 13.45 -11.74 8.78
C ILE A 33 12.93 -10.82 7.68
N PHE A 34 11.61 -10.66 7.54
CA PHE A 34 11.06 -9.88 6.43
C PHE A 34 11.26 -8.37 6.61
N THR A 35 11.38 -7.89 7.85
CA THR A 35 11.83 -6.53 8.14
C THR A 35 13.27 -6.34 7.66
N PHE A 36 14.16 -7.26 8.00
CA PHE A 36 15.55 -7.23 7.55
C PHE A 36 15.66 -7.32 6.02
N SER A 37 14.89 -8.19 5.37
CA SER A 37 14.83 -8.29 3.90
C SER A 37 14.33 -6.99 3.25
N LEU A 38 13.28 -6.36 3.78
CA LEU A 38 12.83 -5.04 3.30
C LEU A 38 13.94 -4.00 3.42
N LEU A 39 14.61 -3.93 4.56
CA LEU A 39 15.69 -2.96 4.77
C LEU A 39 16.84 -3.20 3.78
N ILE A 40 17.29 -4.44 3.61
CA ILE A 40 18.38 -4.78 2.68
C ILE A 40 18.02 -4.47 1.23
N ILE A 41 16.78 -4.69 0.81
CA ILE A 41 16.41 -4.53 -0.60
C ILE A 41 15.99 -3.08 -0.89
N TRP A 42 15.21 -2.45 -0.01
CA TRP A 42 14.55 -1.17 -0.30
C TRP A 42 15.39 0.03 0.13
N LEU A 43 16.13 -0.06 1.23
CA LEU A 43 16.94 1.07 1.71
C LEU A 43 18.10 1.43 0.75
N PRO A 44 18.91 0.48 0.24
CA PRO A 44 19.93 0.81 -0.75
C PRO A 44 19.33 1.44 -2.00
N ALA A 45 18.20 0.93 -2.47
CA ALA A 45 17.52 1.52 -3.62
C ALA A 45 17.11 2.98 -3.38
N ILE A 46 16.57 3.30 -2.20
CA ILE A 46 16.30 4.70 -1.81
C ILE A 46 17.58 5.53 -1.88
N ILE A 47 18.68 5.04 -1.30
CA ILE A 47 19.97 5.74 -1.29
C ILE A 47 20.48 6.00 -2.71
N TYR A 48 20.42 5.01 -3.60
CA TYR A 48 20.98 5.12 -4.95
C TYR A 48 20.07 5.83 -5.96
N THR A 49 18.74 5.71 -5.84
CA THR A 49 17.80 6.21 -6.87
C THR A 49 17.12 7.53 -6.49
N ARG A 50 17.14 7.91 -5.21
CA ARG A 50 16.50 9.12 -4.68
C ARG A 50 17.48 10.11 -4.06
N SER A 51 18.77 9.98 -4.37
CA SER A 51 19.77 10.97 -3.99
C SER A 51 20.93 11.07 -4.97
N ALA A 52 21.58 12.24 -4.99
CA ALA A 52 22.77 12.52 -5.78
C ALA A 52 23.66 13.49 -5.01
N VAL A 53 24.96 13.49 -5.32
CA VAL A 53 25.90 14.46 -4.78
C VAL A 53 26.02 15.60 -5.78
N ILE A 54 25.59 16.80 -5.38
CA ILE A 54 25.64 18.02 -6.18
C ILE A 54 26.39 19.06 -5.36
N GLY A 55 27.48 19.61 -5.91
CA GLY A 55 28.29 20.62 -5.20
C GLY A 55 28.92 20.11 -3.89
N GLY A 56 29.22 18.81 -3.78
CA GLY A 56 29.76 18.20 -2.57
C GLY A 56 28.73 17.83 -1.50
N GLU A 57 27.45 18.16 -1.69
CA GLU A 57 26.37 17.80 -0.77
C GLU A 57 25.47 16.71 -1.38
N ARG A 58 25.08 15.72 -0.57
CA ARG A 58 24.05 14.74 -0.96
C ARG A 58 22.66 15.33 -0.80
N ILE A 59 21.95 15.47 -1.91
CA ILE A 59 20.58 16.00 -2.01
C ILE A 59 19.61 14.85 -2.26
N TRP A 60 18.44 14.90 -1.62
CA TRP A 60 17.38 13.89 -1.71
C TRP A 60 16.10 14.45 -2.35
N TRP A 61 15.43 13.63 -3.16
CA TRP A 61 14.16 14.01 -3.81
C TRP A 61 13.13 12.88 -3.73
N LEU A 62 11.86 13.26 -3.89
CA LEU A 62 10.73 12.32 -4.00
C LEU A 62 10.38 12.08 -5.46
N GLY A 63 9.37 11.25 -5.72
CA GLY A 63 8.73 11.24 -7.03
C GLY A 63 8.18 12.64 -7.37
N ASP A 64 8.18 12.99 -8.65
CA ASP A 64 7.88 14.35 -9.12
C ASP A 64 6.54 14.89 -8.57
N ASP A 65 5.44 14.14 -8.72
CA ASP A 65 4.13 14.49 -8.14
C ASP A 65 4.16 14.68 -6.61
N ALA A 66 4.99 13.91 -5.89
CA ALA A 66 5.11 14.04 -4.43
C ALA A 66 5.85 15.31 -4.03
N MET A 67 6.76 15.82 -4.88
CA MET A 67 7.41 17.11 -4.66
C MET A 67 6.42 18.28 -4.73
N ILE A 68 5.27 18.10 -5.39
CA ILE A 68 4.20 19.11 -5.36
C ILE A 68 3.74 19.30 -3.91
N SER A 69 3.36 18.19 -3.26
CA SER A 69 2.90 18.19 -1.86
C SER A 69 3.97 18.72 -0.91
N MET A 70 5.24 18.40 -1.19
CA MET A 70 6.39 18.89 -0.42
C MET A 70 6.49 20.43 -0.47
N ARG A 71 6.28 21.03 -1.65
CA ARG A 71 6.27 22.49 -1.81
C ARG A 71 5.11 23.16 -1.06
N TYR A 72 3.90 22.60 -1.13
CA TYR A 72 2.77 23.08 -0.33
C TYR A 72 3.05 22.98 1.18
N GLY A 73 3.64 21.86 1.61
CA GLY A 73 4.07 21.66 3.00
C GLY A 73 5.10 22.71 3.46
N LEU A 74 6.11 22.99 2.64
CA LEU A 74 7.12 24.02 2.92
C LEU A 74 6.48 25.41 3.07
N ASN A 75 5.57 25.78 2.17
CA ASN A 75 4.88 27.08 2.23
C ASN A 75 3.99 27.18 3.47
N LEU A 76 3.30 26.10 3.83
CA LEU A 76 2.52 26.04 5.06
C LEU A 76 3.42 26.24 6.29
N ALA A 77 4.55 25.53 6.36
CA ALA A 77 5.50 25.62 7.47
C ALA A 77 6.12 27.02 7.62
N ARG A 78 6.26 27.76 6.52
CA ARG A 78 6.76 29.15 6.51
C ARG A 78 5.67 30.21 6.76
N GLY A 79 4.43 29.80 7.00
CA GLY A 79 3.32 30.71 7.26
C GLY A 79 2.72 31.36 6.01
N HIS A 80 3.07 30.89 4.81
CA HIS A 80 2.47 31.37 3.56
C HIS A 80 1.13 30.69 3.23
N GLY A 81 0.75 29.69 4.02
CA GLY A 81 -0.45 28.88 3.81
C GLY A 81 -0.25 27.76 2.78
N LEU A 82 -1.34 27.04 2.50
CA LEU A 82 -1.35 25.94 1.52
C LEU A 82 -1.47 26.50 0.10
N VAL A 83 -0.34 27.00 -0.43
CA VAL A 83 -0.24 27.57 -1.77
C VAL A 83 0.97 27.00 -2.51
N TRP A 84 0.95 27.09 -3.85
CA TRP A 84 2.11 26.70 -4.68
C TRP A 84 3.24 27.72 -4.60
N ASN A 85 2.88 29.00 -4.81
CA ASN A 85 3.78 30.15 -4.75
C ASN A 85 3.34 31.06 -3.61
N ALA A 86 4.28 31.40 -2.71
CA ALA A 86 4.02 32.36 -1.64
C ALA A 86 3.58 33.71 -2.23
N GLY A 87 2.49 34.28 -1.71
CA GLY A 87 1.88 35.52 -2.23
C GLY A 87 1.12 35.37 -3.56
N GLY A 88 1.11 34.17 -4.16
CA GLY A 88 0.36 33.88 -5.37
C GLY A 88 -1.10 33.51 -5.11
N GLU A 89 -1.79 33.09 -6.18
CA GLU A 89 -3.17 32.61 -6.10
C GLU A 89 -3.28 31.35 -5.22
N ARG A 90 -4.39 31.24 -4.49
CA ARG A 90 -4.75 30.03 -3.75
C ARG A 90 -5.36 29.01 -4.70
N VAL A 91 -4.54 28.06 -5.13
CA VAL A 91 -4.96 26.92 -5.95
C VAL A 91 -4.67 25.63 -5.19
N GLU A 92 -5.62 24.70 -5.15
CA GLU A 92 -5.42 23.37 -4.53
C GLU A 92 -4.76 22.42 -5.54
N GLY A 93 -3.43 22.33 -5.49
CA GLY A 93 -2.62 21.48 -6.38
C GLY A 93 -2.35 20.06 -5.86
N TYR A 94 -2.64 19.78 -4.58
CA TYR A 94 -2.46 18.46 -3.98
C TYR A 94 -3.75 17.64 -3.98
N SER A 95 -3.63 16.32 -3.80
CA SER A 95 -4.76 15.39 -3.66
C SER A 95 -4.64 14.49 -2.42
N ASN A 96 -3.70 14.80 -1.53
CA ASN A 96 -3.27 13.99 -0.40
C ASN A 96 -3.10 14.88 0.85
N PHE A 97 -4.17 15.56 1.26
CA PHE A 97 -4.14 16.63 2.27
C PHE A 97 -3.34 16.26 3.53
N LEU A 98 -3.61 15.12 4.17
CA LEU A 98 -2.89 14.72 5.38
C LEU A 98 -1.40 14.49 5.14
N TRP A 99 -1.03 13.98 3.96
CA TRP A 99 0.37 13.79 3.59
C TRP A 99 1.07 15.13 3.34
N THR A 100 0.37 16.09 2.73
CA THR A 100 0.85 17.47 2.59
C THR A 100 1.05 18.14 3.96
N ILE A 101 0.12 17.97 4.90
CA ILE A 101 0.26 18.46 6.28
C ILE A 101 1.45 17.78 6.98
N TYR A 102 1.62 16.46 6.80
CA TYR A 102 2.77 15.75 7.35
C TYR A 102 4.11 16.27 6.79
N MET A 103 4.20 16.51 5.48
CA MET A 103 5.36 17.13 4.86
C MET A 103 5.63 18.53 5.40
N GLY A 104 4.59 19.33 5.63
CA GLY A 104 4.71 20.63 6.30
C GLY A 104 5.23 20.51 7.74
N PHE A 105 4.76 19.52 8.48
CA PHE A 105 5.27 19.23 9.83
C PHE A 105 6.77 18.91 9.83
N VAL A 106 7.27 18.16 8.85
CA VAL A 106 8.71 17.89 8.70
C VAL A 106 9.51 19.17 8.49
N HIS A 107 8.96 20.15 7.77
CA HIS A 107 9.61 21.45 7.54
C HIS A 107 9.65 22.37 8.77
N LEU A 108 8.96 22.04 9.87
CA LEU A 108 9.06 22.78 11.13
C LEU A 108 10.34 22.46 11.91
N PHE A 109 11.02 21.37 11.57
CA PHE A 109 12.27 20.98 12.21
C PHE A 109 13.47 21.64 11.51
N PRO A 110 14.61 21.85 12.21
CA PRO A 110 15.82 22.44 11.64
C PRO A 110 16.58 21.44 10.74
N ILE A 111 15.88 20.82 9.79
CA ILE A 111 16.43 19.89 8.81
C ILE A 111 16.67 20.65 7.51
N PRO A 112 17.88 20.62 6.92
CA PRO A 112 18.15 21.23 5.64
C PRO A 112 17.17 20.74 4.57
N THR A 113 16.71 21.63 3.69
CA THR A 113 15.75 21.29 2.62
C THR A 113 16.29 20.22 1.66
N THR A 114 17.61 20.08 1.56
CA THR A 114 18.29 19.00 0.81
C THR A 114 18.05 17.62 1.40
N LYS A 115 17.64 17.53 2.67
CA LYS A 115 17.47 16.27 3.44
C LYS A 115 16.02 16.02 3.85
N THR A 116 15.10 16.97 3.73
CA THR A 116 13.70 16.78 4.16
C THR A 116 13.01 15.65 3.39
N SER A 117 13.34 15.44 2.11
CA SER A 117 12.84 14.31 1.31
C SER A 117 13.25 12.94 1.89
N LEU A 118 14.45 12.84 2.47
CA LEU A 118 14.91 11.60 3.13
C LEU A 118 13.98 11.20 4.28
N VAL A 119 13.51 12.17 5.07
CA VAL A 119 12.57 11.90 6.18
C VAL A 119 11.28 11.26 5.65
N ILE A 120 10.75 11.77 4.54
CA ILE A 120 9.54 11.23 3.91
C ILE A 120 9.79 9.80 3.39
N LEU A 121 10.91 9.57 2.71
CA LEU A 121 11.29 8.24 2.19
C LEU A 121 11.46 7.21 3.33
N LEU A 122 12.11 7.61 4.43
CA LEU A 122 12.25 6.76 5.63
C LEU A 122 10.89 6.52 6.31
N THR A 123 10.00 7.51 6.30
CA THR A 123 8.62 7.32 6.79
C THR A 123 7.89 6.26 5.99
N ASN A 124 7.97 6.29 4.65
CA ASN A 124 7.40 5.26 3.80
C ASN A 124 7.98 3.88 4.10
N LEU A 125 9.30 3.77 4.29
CA LEU A 125 9.94 2.51 4.66
C LEU A 125 9.43 1.96 6.00
N ILE A 126 9.29 2.82 7.01
CA ILE A 126 8.70 2.46 8.31
C ILE A 126 7.25 1.99 8.15
N LEU A 127 6.42 2.70 7.38
CA LEU A 127 5.03 2.31 7.11
C LEU A 127 4.94 0.94 6.40
N SER A 128 5.88 0.65 5.49
CA SER A 128 5.97 -0.65 4.84
C SER A 128 6.36 -1.77 5.81
N ILE A 129 7.23 -1.51 6.78
CA ILE A 129 7.55 -2.46 7.86
C ILE A 129 6.33 -2.68 8.75
N LEU A 130 5.62 -1.61 9.12
CA LEU A 130 4.39 -1.68 9.92
C LEU A 130 3.24 -2.41 9.21
N THR A 131 3.33 -2.60 7.88
CA THR A 131 2.38 -3.41 7.12
C THR A 131 2.61 -4.92 7.32
N ILE A 132 3.83 -5.37 7.66
CA ILE A 132 4.14 -6.80 7.86
C ILE A 132 3.26 -7.43 8.95
N PRO A 133 3.14 -6.87 10.17
CA PRO A 133 2.26 -7.44 11.19
C PRO A 133 0.80 -7.54 10.73
N VAL A 134 0.30 -6.53 10.00
CA VAL A 134 -1.08 -6.55 9.47
C VAL A 134 -1.26 -7.71 8.48
N LEU A 135 -0.28 -7.94 7.60
CA LEU A 135 -0.31 -9.09 6.67
C LEU A 135 -0.26 -10.42 7.40
N ILE A 136 0.58 -10.58 8.42
CA ILE A 136 0.62 -11.80 9.25
C ILE A 136 -0.76 -12.04 9.90
N HIS A 137 -1.42 -10.99 10.40
CA HIS A 137 -2.75 -11.15 11.00
C HIS A 137 -3.82 -11.47 9.96
N LEU A 138 -3.76 -10.85 8.77
CA LEU A 138 -4.67 -11.16 7.66
C LEU A 138 -4.50 -12.61 7.19
N THR A 139 -3.28 -13.11 7.02
CA THR A 139 -3.06 -14.51 6.60
C THR A 139 -3.63 -15.49 7.62
N ASN A 140 -3.42 -15.24 8.93
CA ASN A 140 -4.04 -16.04 10.00
C ASN A 140 -5.58 -15.96 9.94
N LEU A 141 -6.14 -14.77 9.70
CA LEU A 141 -7.59 -14.57 9.58
C LEU A 141 -8.18 -15.33 8.39
N PHE A 142 -7.41 -15.58 7.34
CA PHE A 142 -7.80 -16.41 6.19
C PHE A 142 -7.37 -17.87 6.34
N ASP A 143 -7.06 -18.33 7.56
CA ASP A 143 -6.71 -19.71 7.89
C ASP A 143 -5.45 -20.23 7.19
N ALA A 144 -4.54 -19.33 6.80
CA ALA A 144 -3.32 -19.68 6.10
C ALA A 144 -2.22 -20.24 7.04
N SER A 145 -1.41 -21.17 6.52
CA SER A 145 -0.25 -21.71 7.24
C SER A 145 0.87 -20.68 7.41
N LEU A 146 1.83 -20.98 8.30
CA LEU A 146 3.03 -20.15 8.47
C LEU A 146 3.85 -20.06 7.18
N GLU A 147 3.97 -21.16 6.43
CA GLU A 147 4.66 -21.16 5.13
C GLU A 147 3.95 -20.26 4.12
N THR A 148 2.62 -20.34 4.03
CA THR A 148 1.83 -19.43 3.19
C THR A 148 2.03 -17.97 3.59
N THR A 149 2.16 -17.69 4.89
CA THR A 149 2.47 -16.34 5.39
C THR A 149 3.84 -15.86 4.92
N LYS A 150 4.87 -16.72 4.96
CA LYS A 150 6.20 -16.39 4.41
C LYS A 150 6.13 -16.11 2.91
N LEU A 151 5.33 -16.86 2.15
CA LEU A 151 5.15 -16.62 0.71
C LEU A 151 4.50 -15.27 0.41
N VAL A 152 3.44 -14.91 1.15
CA VAL A 152 2.79 -13.61 1.04
C VAL A 152 3.78 -12.48 1.33
N LEU A 153 4.56 -12.62 2.41
CA LEU A 153 5.57 -11.62 2.78
C LEU A 153 6.70 -11.54 1.76
N LEU A 154 7.16 -12.67 1.23
CA LEU A 154 8.15 -12.67 0.15
C LEU A 154 7.61 -11.96 -1.09
N ALA A 155 6.39 -12.29 -1.53
CA ALA A 155 5.76 -11.61 -2.66
C ALA A 155 5.53 -10.11 -2.41
N TYR A 156 5.28 -9.70 -1.16
CA TYR A 156 5.18 -8.30 -0.75
C TYR A 156 6.53 -7.57 -0.86
N VAL A 157 7.61 -8.15 -0.30
CA VAL A 157 8.97 -7.58 -0.35
C VAL A 157 9.49 -7.49 -1.78
N PHE A 158 9.21 -8.50 -2.60
CA PHE A 158 9.59 -8.60 -4.01
C PHE A 158 8.45 -8.15 -4.94
N SER A 159 7.62 -7.18 -4.54
CA SER A 159 6.65 -6.57 -5.44
C SER A 159 7.22 -5.28 -6.03
N ALA A 160 7.49 -5.28 -7.34
CA ALA A 160 8.08 -4.14 -8.04
C ALA A 160 7.23 -2.87 -7.92
N ASN A 161 5.90 -3.01 -7.97
CA ASN A 161 5.00 -1.87 -7.87
C ASN A 161 4.91 -1.33 -6.44
N LEU A 162 4.85 -2.20 -5.42
CA LEU A 162 4.88 -1.75 -4.02
C LEU A 162 6.20 -1.04 -3.71
N PHE A 163 7.32 -1.60 -4.17
CA PHE A 163 8.64 -1.02 -4.07
C PHE A 163 8.70 0.36 -4.74
N GLN A 164 8.26 0.47 -6.00
CA GLN A 164 8.29 1.73 -6.75
C GLN A 164 7.57 2.85 -6.02
N TRP A 165 6.34 2.62 -5.57
CA TRP A 165 5.55 3.68 -4.93
C TRP A 165 6.00 4.00 -3.51
N THR A 166 6.46 3.00 -2.75
CA THR A 166 7.00 3.22 -1.40
C THR A 166 8.30 4.03 -1.45
N THR A 167 9.23 3.65 -2.33
CA THR A 167 10.53 4.31 -2.46
C THR A 167 10.47 5.66 -3.22
N SER A 168 9.25 6.16 -3.49
CA SER A 168 9.03 7.43 -4.19
C SER A 168 8.37 8.50 -3.33
N GLY A 169 8.12 8.26 -2.04
CA GLY A 169 7.64 9.31 -1.13
C GLY A 169 6.14 9.61 -1.18
N PHE A 170 5.33 8.73 -1.79
CA PHE A 170 3.89 8.92 -1.93
C PHE A 170 3.12 8.46 -0.67
N GLU A 171 1.95 9.05 -0.45
CA GLU A 171 1.01 8.71 0.64
C GLU A 171 0.46 7.29 0.56
N ILE A 172 0.68 6.58 -0.55
CA ILE A 172 -0.02 5.33 -0.87
C ILE A 172 0.40 4.20 0.07
N THR A 173 1.63 4.21 0.59
CA THR A 173 2.05 3.25 1.63
C THR A 173 1.23 3.45 2.91
N LEU A 174 0.99 4.70 3.32
CA LEU A 174 0.10 5.00 4.44
C LEU A 174 -1.32 4.54 4.15
N LEU A 175 -1.84 4.84 2.95
CA LEU A 175 -3.17 4.39 2.54
C LEU A 175 -3.30 2.87 2.56
N THR A 176 -2.28 2.15 2.08
CA THR A 176 -2.23 0.68 2.05
C THR A 176 -2.28 0.11 3.46
N LEU A 177 -1.44 0.62 4.38
CA LEU A 177 -1.43 0.20 5.78
C LEU A 177 -2.81 0.41 6.43
N LEU A 178 -3.38 1.61 6.31
CA LEU A 178 -4.68 1.93 6.93
C LEU A 178 -5.82 1.11 6.31
N PHE A 179 -5.84 0.95 4.99
CA PHE A 179 -6.83 0.13 4.29
C PHE A 179 -6.79 -1.33 4.77
N LEU A 180 -5.61 -1.96 4.79
CA LEU A 180 -5.45 -3.34 5.22
C LEU A 180 -5.80 -3.52 6.70
N TRP A 181 -5.44 -2.55 7.54
CA TRP A 181 -5.79 -2.57 8.96
C TRP A 181 -7.30 -2.46 9.18
N VAL A 182 -8.00 -1.60 8.43
CA VAL A 182 -9.47 -1.53 8.50
C VAL A 182 -10.10 -2.84 8.00
N ILE A 183 -9.64 -3.41 6.89
CA ILE A 183 -10.12 -4.71 6.39
C ILE A 183 -9.95 -5.80 7.46
N LEU A 184 -8.78 -5.87 8.08
CA LEU A 184 -8.50 -6.79 9.18
C LEU A 184 -9.52 -6.63 10.32
N LYS A 185 -9.76 -5.39 10.78
CA LYS A 185 -10.67 -5.10 11.89
C LYS A 185 -12.14 -5.35 11.55
N LEU A 186 -12.59 -4.99 10.35
CA LEU A 186 -13.98 -5.20 9.94
C LEU A 186 -14.33 -6.67 9.74
N ILE A 187 -13.38 -7.48 9.26
CA ILE A 187 -13.59 -8.92 9.08
C ILE A 187 -13.42 -9.66 10.42
N ASN A 188 -12.47 -9.25 11.25
CA ASN A 188 -12.27 -9.82 12.58
C ASN A 188 -13.25 -9.22 13.60
N GLN A 189 -14.51 -9.67 13.56
CA GLN A 189 -15.63 -9.19 14.39
C GLN A 189 -15.49 -9.42 15.91
N LYS A 190 -14.31 -9.86 16.39
CA LYS A 190 -14.03 -10.10 17.82
C LYS A 190 -13.78 -8.81 18.61
N ASP A 191 -13.49 -7.69 17.94
CA ASP A 191 -13.14 -6.43 18.61
C ASP A 191 -14.40 -5.59 18.88
N GLN A 192 -14.98 -5.74 20.08
CA GLN A 192 -16.09 -4.91 20.56
C GLN A 192 -15.57 -3.89 21.59
N GLY A 193 -15.50 -2.60 21.24
CA GLY A 193 -15.00 -1.56 22.16
C GLY A 193 -14.51 -0.27 21.49
N ALA A 194 -13.56 0.43 22.11
CA ALA A 194 -12.95 1.66 21.58
C ALA A 194 -12.26 1.46 20.22
N ASP A 195 -11.71 0.26 20.00
CA ASP A 195 -11.17 -0.20 18.71
C ASP A 195 -12.17 -0.07 17.56
N GLN A 196 -13.46 -0.26 17.85
CA GLN A 196 -14.52 -0.09 16.87
C GLN A 196 -14.60 1.37 16.40
N PHE A 197 -14.64 2.35 17.32
CA PHE A 197 -14.70 3.77 16.95
C PHE A 197 -13.45 4.21 16.16
N ASN A 198 -12.26 3.77 16.60
CA ASN A 198 -11.00 4.04 15.90
C ASN A 198 -11.02 3.52 14.46
N THR A 199 -11.67 2.38 14.21
CA THR A 199 -11.84 1.82 12.86
C THR A 199 -12.65 2.76 11.98
N TYR A 200 -13.79 3.27 12.45
CA TYR A 200 -14.62 4.22 11.70
C TYR A 200 -13.88 5.54 11.47
N LEU A 201 -13.16 6.02 12.49
CA LEU A 201 -12.37 7.24 12.38
C LEU A 201 -11.27 7.13 11.32
N ILE A 202 -10.57 6.00 11.25
CA ILE A 202 -9.57 5.75 10.21
C ILE A 202 -10.21 5.70 8.82
N ILE A 203 -11.39 5.08 8.66
CA ILE A 203 -12.14 5.11 7.40
C ILE A 203 -12.36 6.56 6.93
N GLY A 204 -12.80 7.44 7.84
CA GLY A 204 -13.03 8.85 7.54
C GLY A 204 -11.78 9.62 7.11
N PHE A 205 -10.61 9.22 7.62
CA PHE A 205 -9.33 9.80 7.24
C PHE A 205 -8.79 9.31 5.89
N LEU A 206 -9.25 8.17 5.35
CA LEU A 206 -8.71 7.63 4.08
C LEU A 206 -8.85 8.64 2.94
N ALA A 207 -10.01 9.28 2.81
CA ALA A 207 -10.26 10.32 1.81
C ALA A 207 -9.38 11.57 1.96
N LEU A 208 -8.83 11.81 3.16
CA LEU A 208 -7.89 12.90 3.43
C LEU A 208 -6.43 12.48 3.24
N VAL A 209 -6.12 11.19 3.38
CA VAL A 209 -4.83 10.64 2.95
C VAL A 209 -4.72 10.76 1.44
N ARG A 210 -5.77 10.39 0.70
CA ARG A 210 -5.83 10.50 -0.76
C ARG A 210 -7.26 10.69 -1.24
N ALA A 211 -7.51 11.67 -2.10
CA ALA A 211 -8.85 12.12 -2.46
C ALA A 211 -9.75 11.03 -3.07
N ASP A 212 -9.22 10.18 -3.94
CA ASP A 212 -9.97 9.08 -4.55
C ASP A 212 -10.22 7.91 -3.59
N ALA A 213 -9.52 7.84 -2.45
CA ALA A 213 -9.86 6.88 -1.41
C ALA A 213 -11.21 7.17 -0.72
N ILE A 214 -11.92 8.23 -1.15
CA ILE A 214 -13.33 8.42 -0.82
C ILE A 214 -14.19 7.21 -1.23
N ILE A 215 -13.92 6.58 -2.38
CA ILE A 215 -14.68 5.38 -2.78
C ILE A 215 -14.37 4.21 -1.85
N LEU A 216 -13.11 4.07 -1.40
CA LEU A 216 -12.74 3.07 -0.41
C LEU A 216 -13.43 3.35 0.92
N SER A 217 -13.52 4.61 1.32
CA SER A 217 -14.21 5.02 2.54
C SER A 217 -15.68 4.61 2.50
N ILE A 218 -16.37 4.87 1.39
CA ILE A 218 -17.78 4.48 1.18
C ILE A 218 -17.94 2.96 1.27
N LEU A 219 -17.11 2.19 0.57
CA LEU A 219 -17.18 0.73 0.58
C LEU A 219 -16.95 0.15 1.98
N LEU A 220 -15.99 0.71 2.72
CA LEU A 220 -15.66 0.27 4.07
C LEU A 220 -16.74 0.68 5.09
N TYR A 221 -17.34 1.86 4.97
CA TYR A 221 -18.50 2.24 5.79
C TYR A 221 -19.71 1.35 5.50
N ALA A 222 -19.97 1.04 4.23
CA ALA A 222 -21.04 0.13 3.84
C ALA A 222 -20.81 -1.26 4.47
N LEU A 223 -19.59 -1.79 4.39
CA LEU A 223 -19.23 -3.04 5.04
C LEU A 223 -19.37 -2.96 6.56
N ALA A 224 -18.89 -1.88 7.18
CA ALA A 224 -18.94 -1.69 8.62
C ALA A 224 -20.38 -1.62 9.13
N CYS A 225 -21.25 -0.88 8.45
CA CYS A 225 -22.68 -0.80 8.77
C CYS A 225 -23.39 -2.13 8.50
N TYR A 226 -23.07 -2.83 7.40
CA TYR A 226 -23.63 -4.14 7.07
C TYR A 226 -23.26 -5.20 8.11
N SER A 227 -22.02 -5.17 8.61
CA SER A 227 -21.48 -6.15 9.56
C SER A 227 -21.74 -5.79 11.02
N ALA A 228 -22.17 -4.56 11.31
CA ALA A 228 -22.39 -4.11 12.68
C ALA A 228 -23.55 -4.85 13.36
N ILE A 229 -23.32 -5.28 14.60
CA ILE A 229 -24.36 -5.82 15.49
C ILE A 229 -25.34 -4.69 15.88
N ASP A 230 -24.80 -3.56 16.36
CA ASP A 230 -25.57 -2.34 16.64
C ASP A 230 -25.52 -1.38 15.46
N LYS A 231 -26.57 -1.41 14.63
CA LYS A 231 -26.69 -0.54 13.44
C LYS A 231 -26.77 0.93 13.79
N LYS A 232 -27.41 1.30 14.92
CA LYS A 232 -27.54 2.71 15.32
C LYS A 232 -26.19 3.28 15.70
N LYS A 233 -25.42 2.54 16.50
CA LYS A 233 -24.05 2.91 16.88
C LYS A 233 -23.14 3.01 15.66
N ALA A 234 -23.24 2.08 14.70
CA ALA A 234 -22.50 2.14 13.45
C ALA A 234 -22.80 3.43 12.65
N ILE A 235 -24.07 3.79 12.51
CA ILE A 235 -24.48 5.04 11.83
C ILE A 235 -23.90 6.26 12.54
N VAL A 236 -24.00 6.33 13.87
CA VAL A 236 -23.43 7.45 14.66
C VAL A 236 -21.93 7.54 14.45
N PHE A 237 -21.21 6.41 14.51
CA PHE A 237 -19.77 6.38 14.28
C PHE A 237 -19.40 6.81 12.87
N THR A 238 -20.15 6.38 11.84
CA THR A 238 -19.98 6.86 10.47
C THR A 238 -20.17 8.37 10.38
N LEU A 239 -21.26 8.92 10.93
CA LEU A 239 -21.52 10.36 10.90
C LEU A 239 -20.41 11.18 11.58
N ILE A 240 -19.95 10.75 12.77
CA ILE A 240 -18.86 11.43 13.49
C ILE A 240 -17.54 11.33 12.72
N SER A 241 -17.21 10.15 12.19
CA SER A 241 -15.95 9.94 11.47
C SER A 241 -15.91 10.60 10.09
N LEU A 242 -17.05 11.00 9.52
CA LEU A 242 -17.09 11.84 8.32
C LEU A 242 -16.71 13.30 8.59
N MET A 243 -16.76 13.76 9.85
CA MET A 243 -16.50 15.16 10.20
C MET A 243 -15.15 15.69 9.70
N PRO A 244 -14.00 14.99 9.84
CA PRO A 244 -12.73 15.45 9.30
C PRO A 244 -12.78 15.72 7.79
N PHE A 245 -13.42 14.83 7.03
CA PHE A 245 -13.61 15.02 5.59
C PHE A 245 -14.47 16.24 5.29
N LEU A 246 -15.59 16.40 5.99
CA LEU A 246 -16.48 17.56 5.82
C LEU A 246 -15.78 18.86 6.20
N PHE A 247 -14.99 18.89 7.27
CA PHE A 247 -14.19 20.05 7.64
C PHE A 247 -13.18 20.42 6.55
N HIS A 248 -12.47 19.44 5.99
CA HIS A 248 -11.57 19.71 4.86
C HIS A 248 -12.32 20.19 3.62
N PHE A 249 -13.51 19.65 3.34
CA PHE A 249 -14.35 20.07 2.24
C PHE A 249 -14.81 21.52 2.39
N VAL A 250 -15.29 21.92 3.58
CA VAL A 250 -15.65 23.30 3.90
C VAL A 250 -14.43 24.21 3.86
N PHE A 251 -13.30 23.78 4.43
CA PHE A 251 -12.03 24.49 4.34
C PHE A 251 -11.64 24.77 2.89
N ARG A 252 -11.74 23.77 2.00
CA ARG A 252 -11.45 23.96 0.58
C ARG A 252 -12.31 25.05 -0.04
N ILE A 253 -13.61 25.05 0.23
CA ILE A 253 -14.53 26.05 -0.31
C ILE A 253 -14.13 27.45 0.17
N ILE A 254 -13.91 27.61 1.48
CA ILE A 254 -13.56 28.92 2.07
C ILE A 254 -12.17 29.38 1.62
N TYR A 255 -11.21 28.47 1.51
CA TYR A 255 -9.81 28.81 1.29
C TYR A 255 -9.46 28.97 -0.19
N TYR A 256 -10.00 28.11 -1.06
CA TYR A 256 -9.72 28.08 -2.51
C TYR A 256 -10.88 28.57 -3.39
N ASN A 257 -12.06 28.85 -2.82
CA ASN A 257 -13.27 29.25 -3.57
C ASN A 257 -13.69 28.22 -4.66
N LYS A 258 -13.48 26.92 -4.39
CA LYS A 258 -13.81 25.81 -5.30
C LYS A 258 -14.46 24.65 -4.56
N LEU A 259 -15.41 23.97 -5.21
CA LEU A 259 -16.05 22.76 -4.67
C LEU A 259 -15.16 21.51 -4.78
N LEU A 260 -14.46 21.38 -5.91
CA LEU A 260 -13.54 20.28 -6.19
C LEU A 260 -12.11 20.83 -6.28
N SER A 261 -11.12 19.95 -6.07
CA SER A 261 -9.72 20.34 -6.26
C SER A 261 -9.45 20.71 -7.71
N ASN A 262 -8.44 21.56 -7.92
CA ASN A 262 -8.04 21.93 -9.28
C ASN A 262 -7.62 20.69 -10.09
N THR A 263 -6.99 19.71 -9.43
CA THR A 263 -6.61 18.42 -10.03
C THR A 263 -7.81 17.62 -10.53
N ALA A 264 -8.96 17.67 -9.85
CA ALA A 264 -10.17 16.99 -10.30
C ALA A 264 -10.73 17.64 -11.58
N TYR A 265 -10.81 18.98 -11.61
CA TYR A 265 -11.25 19.73 -12.78
C TYR A 265 -10.38 19.46 -14.01
N LEU A 266 -9.05 19.41 -13.83
CA LEU A 266 -8.11 19.22 -14.94
C LEU A 266 -8.01 17.78 -15.45
N LYS A 267 -8.20 16.78 -14.57
CA LYS A 267 -7.93 15.37 -14.91
C LYS A 267 -9.17 14.54 -15.21
N VAL A 268 -10.36 14.96 -14.76
CA VAL A 268 -11.57 14.13 -14.83
C VAL A 268 -12.63 14.70 -15.78
N PHE A 269 -12.77 16.02 -15.84
CA PHE A 269 -13.81 16.69 -16.64
C PHE A 269 -13.30 17.02 -18.04
N GLY A 270 -14.15 16.85 -19.06
CA GLY A 270 -13.83 17.21 -20.45
C GLY A 270 -12.89 16.23 -21.17
N TRP A 271 -12.77 14.98 -20.70
CA TRP A 271 -11.94 13.96 -21.34
C TRP A 271 -12.76 12.78 -21.88
N ASP A 272 -13.02 12.78 -23.19
CA ASP A 272 -13.89 11.78 -23.85
C ASP A 272 -13.27 10.36 -23.86
N ASN A 273 -11.94 10.27 -23.92
CA ASN A 273 -11.22 8.98 -23.95
C ASN A 273 -10.98 8.37 -22.55
N ARG A 274 -11.61 8.93 -21.50
CA ARG A 274 -11.41 8.50 -20.11
C ARG A 274 -11.72 7.02 -19.92
N LEU A 275 -12.89 6.55 -20.37
CA LEU A 275 -13.29 5.15 -20.19
C LEU A 275 -12.33 4.18 -20.91
N LEU A 276 -11.93 4.52 -22.14
CA LEU A 276 -10.96 3.71 -22.89
C LEU A 276 -9.60 3.65 -22.18
N SER A 277 -9.14 4.78 -21.61
CA SER A 277 -7.93 4.80 -20.79
C SER A 277 -8.06 3.89 -19.56
N GLY A 278 -9.21 3.91 -18.89
CA GLY A 278 -9.50 3.04 -17.75
C GLY A 278 -9.50 1.57 -18.12
N ILE A 279 -10.14 1.20 -19.24
CA ILE A 279 -10.14 -0.18 -19.77
C ILE A 279 -8.70 -0.63 -20.09
N ARG A 280 -7.91 0.24 -20.74
CA ARG A 280 -6.50 -0.06 -21.03
C ARG A 280 -5.69 -0.25 -19.75
N TYR A 281 -5.88 0.62 -18.76
CA TYR A 281 -5.20 0.53 -17.46
C TYR A 281 -5.55 -0.76 -16.73
N LEU A 282 -6.83 -1.14 -16.70
CA LEU A 282 -7.29 -2.42 -16.16
C LEU A 282 -6.69 -3.59 -16.93
N GLY A 283 -6.77 -3.59 -18.27
CA GLY A 283 -6.20 -4.66 -19.11
C GLY A 283 -4.72 -4.87 -18.85
N LEU A 284 -3.94 -3.79 -18.75
CA LEU A 284 -2.52 -3.87 -18.37
C LEU A 284 -2.33 -4.44 -16.96
N PHE A 285 -3.18 -4.08 -15.99
CA PHE A 285 -3.11 -4.64 -14.64
C PHE A 285 -3.41 -6.14 -14.63
N LEU A 286 -4.46 -6.58 -15.33
CA LEU A 286 -4.83 -7.99 -15.48
C LEU A 286 -3.67 -8.81 -16.09
N LEU A 287 -3.02 -8.29 -17.13
CA LEU A 287 -1.86 -8.92 -17.76
C LEU A 287 -0.61 -8.95 -16.87
N ASN A 288 -0.49 -8.03 -15.92
CA ASN A 288 0.65 -7.97 -14.99
C ASN A 288 0.46 -8.84 -13.75
N TYR A 289 -0.77 -9.18 -13.39
CA TYR A 289 -1.13 -9.96 -12.20
C TYR A 289 -2.06 -11.16 -12.49
N PRO A 290 -1.94 -11.89 -13.63
CA PRO A 290 -2.95 -12.86 -14.04
C PRO A 290 -3.08 -14.01 -13.04
N LEU A 291 -1.96 -14.53 -12.53
CA LEU A 291 -1.95 -15.63 -11.57
C LEU A 291 -2.48 -15.20 -10.20
N VAL A 292 -2.07 -14.04 -9.70
CA VAL A 292 -2.55 -13.52 -8.40
C VAL A 292 -4.06 -13.32 -8.45
N LEU A 293 -4.59 -12.74 -9.53
CA LEU A 293 -6.03 -12.53 -9.69
C LEU A 293 -6.79 -13.84 -9.88
N CYS A 294 -6.26 -14.75 -10.68
CA CYS A 294 -6.86 -16.07 -10.90
C CYS A 294 -6.95 -16.85 -9.59
N PHE A 295 -5.85 -16.98 -8.84
CA PHE A 295 -5.86 -17.68 -7.56
C PHE A 295 -6.69 -16.97 -6.50
N ALA A 296 -6.68 -15.63 -6.44
CA ALA A 296 -7.56 -14.89 -5.52
C ALA A 296 -9.05 -15.11 -5.85
N PHE A 297 -9.41 -15.17 -7.14
CA PHE A 297 -10.77 -15.48 -7.58
C PHE A 297 -11.15 -16.93 -7.27
N LEU A 298 -10.31 -17.90 -7.62
CA LEU A 298 -10.53 -19.32 -7.35
C LEU A 298 -10.63 -19.60 -5.85
N SER A 299 -9.79 -18.95 -5.05
CA SER A 299 -9.83 -18.96 -3.58
C SER A 299 -11.18 -18.50 -3.02
N CYS A 300 -11.79 -17.49 -3.63
CA CYS A 300 -13.12 -17.02 -3.24
C CYS A 300 -14.22 -18.01 -3.63
N LEU A 301 -14.14 -18.60 -4.82
CA LEU A 301 -15.11 -19.57 -5.32
C LEU A 301 -14.99 -20.95 -4.67
N SER A 302 -13.77 -21.37 -4.30
CA SER A 302 -13.51 -22.70 -3.77
C SER A 302 -14.07 -22.86 -2.36
N MET A 303 -14.01 -21.81 -1.56
CA MET A 303 -14.39 -21.84 -0.15
C MET A 303 -15.70 -21.13 0.16
N LEU A 304 -16.14 -20.18 -0.68
CA LEU A 304 -17.36 -19.38 -0.51
C LEU A 304 -17.46 -18.71 0.88
N GLN A 305 -16.33 -18.44 1.52
CA GLN A 305 -16.29 -17.82 2.83
C GLN A 305 -16.65 -16.32 2.71
N PRO A 306 -17.59 -15.80 3.53
CA PRO A 306 -18.02 -14.41 3.47
C PRO A 306 -16.86 -13.40 3.55
N LYS A 307 -15.84 -13.69 4.39
CA LYS A 307 -14.63 -12.86 4.53
C LYS A 307 -13.84 -12.71 3.24
N ARG A 308 -13.70 -13.79 2.46
CA ARG A 308 -12.97 -13.82 1.17
C ARG A 308 -13.78 -13.10 0.09
N LEU A 309 -15.06 -13.48 -0.03
CA LEU A 309 -15.99 -12.90 -1.01
C LEU A 309 -16.15 -11.39 -0.82
N THR A 310 -16.31 -10.92 0.41
CA THR A 310 -16.45 -9.49 0.72
C THR A 310 -15.19 -8.71 0.36
N SER A 311 -14.01 -9.22 0.73
CA SER A 311 -12.73 -8.59 0.39
C SER A 311 -12.54 -8.46 -1.12
N PHE A 312 -12.87 -9.52 -1.86
CA PHE A 312 -12.78 -9.53 -3.31
C PHE A 312 -13.85 -8.64 -3.96
N LEU A 313 -15.07 -8.59 -3.42
CA LEU A 313 -16.13 -7.72 -3.91
C LEU A 313 -15.76 -6.23 -3.79
N ILE A 314 -15.14 -5.82 -2.68
CA ILE A 314 -14.61 -4.46 -2.52
C ILE A 314 -13.59 -4.16 -3.64
N PHE A 315 -12.71 -5.10 -3.94
CA PHE A 315 -11.76 -4.97 -5.05
C PHE A 315 -12.47 -4.83 -6.40
N ILE A 316 -13.50 -5.64 -6.68
CA ILE A 316 -14.26 -5.57 -7.95
C ILE A 316 -14.98 -4.21 -8.10
N ILE A 317 -15.67 -3.74 -7.05
CA ILE A 317 -16.37 -2.46 -7.11
C ILE A 317 -15.39 -1.29 -7.27
N TYR A 318 -14.27 -1.32 -6.55
CA TYR A 318 -13.21 -0.33 -6.70
C TYR A 318 -12.61 -0.36 -8.12
N THR A 319 -12.39 -1.54 -8.68
CA THR A 319 -11.88 -1.72 -10.05
C THR A 319 -12.84 -1.13 -11.10
N ALA A 320 -14.15 -1.35 -10.93
CA ALA A 320 -15.17 -0.77 -11.79
C ALA A 320 -15.16 0.76 -11.73
N TYR A 321 -15.06 1.33 -10.52
CA TYR A 321 -14.90 2.78 -10.33
C TYR A 321 -13.63 3.31 -11.01
N LEU A 322 -12.47 2.67 -10.78
CA LEU A 322 -11.20 3.08 -11.40
C LEU A 322 -11.26 3.07 -12.93
N THR A 323 -11.92 2.06 -13.50
CA THR A 323 -12.13 1.95 -14.94
C THR A 323 -13.00 3.11 -15.45
N PHE A 324 -14.05 3.46 -14.71
CA PHE A 324 -14.93 4.57 -15.04
C PHE A 324 -14.24 5.95 -14.99
N ILE A 325 -13.38 6.17 -14.00
CA ILE A 325 -12.64 7.45 -13.86
C ILE A 325 -11.38 7.54 -14.73
N GLY A 326 -11.01 6.46 -15.43
CA GLY A 326 -9.98 6.45 -16.48
C GLY A 326 -8.59 5.97 -16.08
N GLY A 327 -8.45 5.36 -14.90
CA GLY A 327 -7.19 4.78 -14.42
C GLY A 327 -6.15 5.83 -14.02
N ASP A 328 -4.86 5.47 -14.13
CA ASP A 328 -3.74 6.38 -13.85
C ASP A 328 -3.00 6.80 -15.11
N ALA A 329 -2.37 7.97 -15.02
CA ALA A 329 -1.41 8.43 -16.02
C ALA A 329 -0.05 7.72 -15.89
N PHE A 330 0.27 7.18 -14.71
CA PHE A 330 1.55 6.54 -14.44
C PHE A 330 1.53 5.02 -14.68
N PRO A 331 2.64 4.45 -15.18
CA PRO A 331 2.87 3.02 -15.11
C PRO A 331 3.04 2.57 -13.65
N GLY A 332 2.85 1.28 -13.39
CA GLY A 332 3.06 0.70 -12.05
C GLY A 332 1.82 0.66 -11.16
N PHE A 333 0.63 0.84 -11.75
CA PHE A 333 -0.67 0.50 -11.14
C PHE A 333 -0.94 1.15 -9.77
N ARG A 334 -0.55 2.43 -9.62
CA ARG A 334 -0.63 3.22 -8.38
C ARG A 334 -1.95 3.08 -7.60
N PHE A 335 -3.09 3.09 -8.31
CA PHE A 335 -4.40 2.99 -7.68
C PHE A 335 -4.71 1.60 -7.11
N PHE A 336 -4.08 0.54 -7.63
CA PHE A 336 -4.26 -0.84 -7.17
C PHE A 336 -3.32 -1.21 -6.02
N ILE A 337 -2.33 -0.38 -5.68
CA ILE A 337 -1.34 -0.67 -4.64
C ILE A 337 -1.96 -1.06 -3.28
N PRO A 338 -3.02 -0.38 -2.77
CA PRO A 338 -3.66 -0.81 -1.53
C PRO A 338 -4.22 -2.24 -1.57
N PHE A 339 -4.61 -2.72 -2.75
CA PHE A 339 -5.20 -4.05 -2.94
C PHE A 339 -4.17 -5.14 -3.21
N ILE A 340 -2.99 -4.82 -3.75
CA ILE A 340 -1.99 -5.86 -4.10
C ILE A 340 -1.68 -6.77 -2.90
N PRO A 341 -1.36 -6.26 -1.69
CA PRO A 341 -1.11 -7.15 -0.55
C PRO A 341 -2.32 -7.99 -0.15
N LEU A 342 -3.54 -7.43 -0.22
CA LEU A 342 -4.77 -8.18 0.06
C LEU A 342 -5.00 -9.30 -0.96
N LEU A 343 -4.77 -9.03 -2.24
CA LEU A 343 -4.87 -10.01 -3.32
C LEU A 343 -3.81 -11.10 -3.18
N LEU A 344 -2.59 -10.76 -2.75
CA LEU A 344 -1.56 -11.76 -2.42
C LEU A 344 -2.03 -12.66 -1.28
N VAL A 345 -2.57 -12.09 -0.20
CA VAL A 345 -3.13 -12.88 0.91
C VAL A 345 -4.22 -13.83 0.40
N LEU A 346 -5.21 -13.33 -0.34
CA LEU A 346 -6.31 -14.14 -0.87
C LEU A 346 -5.83 -15.23 -1.84
N ALA A 347 -4.88 -14.91 -2.71
CA ALA A 347 -4.32 -15.87 -3.67
C ALA A 347 -3.57 -17.00 -2.96
N PHE A 348 -2.56 -16.67 -2.16
CA PHE A 348 -1.70 -17.66 -1.53
C PHE A 348 -2.44 -18.49 -0.47
N SER A 349 -3.37 -17.89 0.28
CA SER A 349 -4.22 -18.60 1.25
C SER A 349 -5.30 -19.48 0.64
N GLY A 350 -5.52 -19.45 -0.67
CA GLY A 350 -6.47 -20.35 -1.35
C GLY A 350 -5.82 -21.43 -2.19
N ILE A 351 -4.49 -21.40 -2.36
CA ILE A 351 -3.76 -22.41 -3.15
C ILE A 351 -3.99 -23.83 -2.59
N PRO A 352 -3.82 -24.11 -1.28
CA PRO A 352 -4.02 -25.46 -0.76
C PRO A 352 -5.39 -26.03 -1.12
N GLU A 353 -6.45 -25.25 -0.90
CA GLU A 353 -7.82 -25.68 -1.08
C GLU A 353 -8.18 -25.85 -2.55
N VAL A 354 -7.65 -24.98 -3.42
CA VAL A 354 -7.80 -25.13 -4.86
C VAL A 354 -7.12 -26.42 -5.33
N VAL A 355 -5.89 -26.68 -4.89
CA VAL A 355 -5.14 -27.91 -5.23
C VAL A 355 -5.86 -29.16 -4.73
N ASP A 356 -6.32 -29.16 -3.48
CA ASP A 356 -7.05 -30.30 -2.89
C ASP A 356 -8.35 -30.61 -3.66
N ARG A 357 -9.05 -29.56 -4.12
CA ARG A 357 -10.31 -29.71 -4.88
C ARG A 357 -10.11 -30.22 -6.30
N PHE A 358 -8.96 -29.95 -6.93
CA PHE A 358 -8.63 -30.44 -8.28
C PHE A 358 -7.86 -31.77 -8.27
N SER A 359 -7.13 -32.09 -7.20
CA SER A 359 -6.36 -33.33 -7.06
C SER A 359 -7.21 -34.54 -6.65
N SER A 360 -8.46 -34.34 -6.24
CA SER A 360 -9.40 -35.40 -5.84
C SER A 360 -9.77 -36.40 -6.95
N ASN A 361 -9.16 -36.32 -8.14
CA ASN A 361 -9.49 -37.16 -9.30
C ASN A 361 -8.38 -38.02 -9.91
N ARG A 362 -7.15 -38.12 -9.38
CA ARG A 362 -6.19 -39.21 -9.69
C ARG A 362 -4.84 -39.08 -8.95
N ILE A 363 -4.48 -40.18 -8.27
CA ILE A 363 -3.14 -40.78 -8.08
C ILE A 363 -2.10 -39.99 -7.25
N GLU A 364 -1.69 -40.64 -6.16
CA GLU A 364 -0.55 -40.39 -5.28
C GLU A 364 -0.37 -38.98 -4.71
N LYS A 365 -0.55 -38.88 -3.39
CA LYS A 365 -0.03 -37.80 -2.52
C LYS A 365 1.50 -37.79 -2.54
N VAL A 366 2.12 -37.60 -3.70
CA VAL A 366 3.46 -37.03 -3.77
C VAL A 366 3.31 -35.56 -3.39
N ASP A 367 4.37 -34.96 -2.86
CA ASP A 367 4.53 -33.58 -2.41
C ASP A 367 4.32 -32.52 -3.53
N GLN A 368 3.27 -32.65 -4.33
CA GLN A 368 2.88 -31.80 -5.46
C GLN A 368 2.54 -30.38 -5.01
N GLY A 369 2.12 -30.22 -3.75
CA GLY A 369 1.98 -28.94 -3.10
C GLY A 369 3.32 -28.19 -3.14
N SER A 370 4.40 -28.77 -2.62
CA SER A 370 5.71 -28.12 -2.56
C SER A 370 6.24 -27.78 -3.95
N MET A 371 6.00 -28.62 -4.96
CA MET A 371 6.44 -28.40 -6.33
C MET A 371 5.68 -27.26 -7.03
N LEU A 372 4.35 -27.20 -6.91
CA LEU A 372 3.55 -26.10 -7.45
C LEU A 372 3.83 -24.79 -6.71
N TYR A 373 4.00 -24.86 -5.38
CA TYR A 373 4.44 -23.74 -4.55
C TYR A 373 5.79 -23.19 -5.02
N THR A 374 6.74 -24.08 -5.29
CA THR A 374 8.08 -23.73 -5.76
C THR A 374 8.03 -23.14 -7.18
N MET A 375 7.18 -23.66 -8.07
CA MET A 375 7.01 -23.11 -9.42
C MET A 375 6.35 -21.72 -9.41
N ILE A 376 5.34 -21.49 -8.56
CA ILE A 376 4.71 -20.17 -8.40
C ILE A 376 5.70 -19.17 -7.78
N LEU A 377 6.49 -19.60 -6.80
CA LEU A 377 7.60 -18.83 -6.21
C LEU A 377 8.64 -18.43 -7.26
N ILE A 378 9.18 -19.40 -7.99
CA ILE A 378 10.21 -19.20 -9.00
C ILE A 378 9.68 -18.26 -10.09
N MET A 379 8.43 -18.45 -10.51
CA MET A 379 7.81 -17.61 -11.54
C MET A 379 7.54 -16.18 -11.03
N GLY A 380 7.08 -16.02 -9.78
CA GLY A 380 6.92 -14.71 -9.14
C GLY A 380 8.26 -13.98 -8.96
N MET A 381 9.30 -14.70 -8.55
CA MET A 381 10.65 -14.17 -8.36
C MET A 381 11.30 -13.83 -9.72
N ALA A 382 11.08 -14.65 -10.75
CA ALA A 382 11.53 -14.38 -12.12
C ALA A 382 10.83 -13.15 -12.72
N ILE A 383 9.52 -12.98 -12.50
CA ILE A 383 8.77 -11.80 -12.96
C ILE A 383 9.22 -10.53 -12.23
N PHE A 384 9.50 -10.62 -10.92
CA PHE A 384 10.06 -9.51 -10.17
C PHE A 384 11.46 -9.13 -10.66
N LEU A 385 12.36 -10.10 -10.78
CA LEU A 385 13.73 -9.87 -11.26
C LEU A 385 13.72 -9.29 -12.68
N PHE A 386 12.88 -9.82 -13.57
CA PHE A 386 12.72 -9.30 -14.92
C PHE A 386 12.22 -7.84 -14.92
N LYS A 387 11.22 -7.50 -14.09
CA LYS A 387 10.71 -6.11 -13.99
C LYS A 387 11.65 -5.17 -13.26
N LEU A 388 12.39 -5.65 -12.27
CA LEU A 388 13.46 -4.89 -11.61
C LEU A 388 14.51 -4.52 -12.67
N LEU A 389 14.98 -5.50 -13.44
CA LEU A 389 15.96 -5.31 -14.52
C LEU A 389 15.43 -4.41 -15.65
N ALA A 390 14.16 -4.56 -16.04
CA ALA A 390 13.52 -3.73 -17.06
C ALA A 390 13.18 -2.30 -16.56
N GLY A 391 12.90 -2.12 -15.28
CA GLY A 391 12.66 -0.81 -14.67
C GLY A 391 13.93 0.06 -14.63
N PHE A 392 15.11 -0.56 -14.54
CA PHE A 392 16.39 0.13 -14.64
C PHE A 392 16.73 0.62 -16.06
N SER A 393 16.12 0.07 -17.12
CA SER A 393 16.39 0.50 -18.50
C SER A 393 15.50 1.64 -18.98
N GLY A 394 14.41 1.94 -18.27
CA GLY A 394 13.33 2.83 -18.75
C GLY A 394 13.38 4.31 -18.37
N GLY A 395 14.41 4.81 -17.68
CA GLY A 395 14.35 6.20 -17.18
C GLY A 395 15.64 6.94 -16.87
N ILE A 396 16.81 6.29 -16.89
CA ILE A 396 18.09 6.96 -16.64
C ILE A 396 19.13 6.35 -17.59
N ARG A 397 19.69 7.16 -18.50
CA ARG A 397 20.97 6.82 -19.14
C ARG A 397 22.04 6.80 -18.05
N LEU A 398 22.19 5.66 -17.38
CA LEU A 398 23.32 5.41 -16.48
C LEU A 398 24.60 5.48 -17.32
N SER A 399 25.52 6.36 -16.96
CA SER A 399 26.87 6.36 -17.52
C SER A 399 27.52 5.00 -17.30
N ASP A 400 28.30 4.52 -18.27
CA ASP A 400 28.84 3.15 -18.33
C ASP A 400 29.67 2.70 -17.11
N ALA A 401 30.05 3.64 -16.23
CA ALA A 401 30.78 3.36 -14.98
C ALA A 401 29.95 2.78 -13.82
N GLN A 402 28.61 2.80 -13.87
CA GLN A 402 27.76 2.33 -12.75
C GLN A 402 27.12 0.95 -12.95
N LYS A 403 27.34 0.32 -14.11
CA LYS A 403 26.78 -1.00 -14.42
C LYS A 403 27.30 -2.15 -13.55
N PRO A 404 28.60 -2.26 -13.18
CA PRO A 404 29.11 -3.52 -12.60
C PRO A 404 28.82 -3.73 -11.09
N THR A 405 28.42 -2.70 -10.33
CA THR A 405 28.28 -2.83 -8.86
C THR A 405 26.97 -3.50 -8.42
N ILE A 406 25.90 -3.35 -9.21
CA ILE A 406 24.59 -3.97 -8.92
C ILE A 406 24.63 -5.48 -9.23
N TRP A 407 25.40 -5.90 -10.25
CA TRP A 407 25.55 -7.31 -10.63
C TRP A 407 26.26 -8.15 -9.56
N LEU A 408 27.24 -7.58 -8.86
CA LEU A 408 28.00 -8.28 -7.82
C LEU A 408 27.19 -8.52 -6.53
N ILE A 409 26.30 -7.59 -6.15
CA ILE A 409 25.47 -7.75 -4.95
C ILE A 409 24.33 -8.76 -5.19
N ALA A 410 23.74 -8.75 -6.40
CA ALA A 410 22.73 -9.74 -6.79
C ALA A 410 23.33 -11.15 -6.92
N ALA A 411 24.54 -11.29 -7.48
CA ALA A 411 25.22 -12.58 -7.60
C ALA A 411 25.76 -13.12 -6.25
N GLY A 412 26.25 -12.23 -5.37
CA GLY A 412 26.78 -12.62 -4.06
C GLY A 412 25.74 -13.19 -3.10
N THR A 413 24.47 -12.77 -3.23
CA THR A 413 23.38 -13.28 -2.37
C THR A 413 22.87 -14.66 -2.84
N LEU A 414 23.09 -15.03 -4.10
CA LEU A 414 22.69 -16.31 -4.68
C LEU A 414 23.70 -17.45 -4.41
N LEU A 415 24.95 -17.13 -4.06
CA LEU A 415 26.02 -18.12 -3.89
C LEU A 415 26.28 -18.57 -2.44
N VAL A 416 25.63 -17.96 -1.44
CA VAL A 416 25.85 -18.34 -0.02
C VAL A 416 24.73 -19.24 0.53
N GLY A 417 23.66 -19.49 -0.24
CA GLY A 417 22.57 -20.41 0.15
C GLY A 417 22.69 -21.84 -0.39
N GLY A 418 23.82 -22.18 -1.01
CA GLY A 418 24.02 -23.47 -1.65
C GLY A 418 25.45 -23.95 -1.49
N VAL A 419 25.85 -24.23 -0.25
CA VAL A 419 26.83 -25.26 0.17
C VAL A 419 26.92 -25.20 1.71
N ILE A 420 26.60 -26.34 2.34
CA ILE A 420 26.51 -26.71 3.77
C ILE A 420 25.11 -26.58 4.39
#